data_AF-A0A5N9G0D1-F1
#
_entry.id   AF-A0A5N9G0D1-F1
#
_cell.length_a   1.000
_cell.length_b   1.000
_cell.length_c   1.000
_cell.angle_alpha   90.00
_cell.angle_beta   90.00
_cell.angle_gamma   90.00
#
_symmetry.space_group_name_H-M   'P 1'
#
loop_
_entity.id
_entity.type
_entity.pdbx_description
1 polymer ?
#
loop_
_entity_poly.entity_id
_entity_poly.type
_entity_poly.pdbx_seq_one_letter_code
_entity_poly.pdbx_strand_id
1 'polypeptide(L)' 'MKIGLVSFHTCPTADLGEKDAGGMNVYLLNLAAKLDSMGHTVYVFTRSHEHS' A
#
# COMPACT_ATOMS: atom_id res chain seq x y z
N MET A 1 -1.68 15.70 10.33
CA MET A 1 -2.29 14.55 11.06
C MET A 1 -1.48 13.30 10.72
N LYS A 2 -1.37 12.33 11.64
CA LYS A 2 -0.72 11.04 11.34
C LYS A 2 -1.79 10.02 10.96
N ILE A 3 -1.61 9.36 9.81
CA ILE A 3 -2.59 8.42 9.24
C ILE A 3 -1.87 7.08 9.00
N GLY A 4 -2.43 5.99 9.51
CA GLY A 4 -1.95 4.63 9.25
C GLY A 4 -2.89 3.91 8.29
N LEU A 5 -2.42 3.61 7.08
CA LEU A 5 -3.13 2.80 6.08
C LEU A 5 -2.64 1.36 6.19
N VAL A 6 -3.57 0.43 6.44
CA VAL A 6 -3.24 -1.00 6.54
C VAL A 6 -3.87 -1.74 5.37
N SER A 7 -3.05 -2.42 4.56
CA SER A 7 -3.52 -3.25 3.46
C SER A 7 -3.08 -4.69 3.64
N PHE A 8 -4.04 -5.57 3.94
CA PHE A 8 -3.81 -6.99 4.20
C PHE A 8 -4.03 -7.88 2.97
N HIS A 9 -4.74 -7.38 1.95
CA HIS A 9 -5.25 -8.20 0.86
C HIS A 9 -4.32 -8.32 -0.35
N THR A 10 -3.30 -7.49 -0.47
CA THR A 10 -2.43 -7.46 -1.64
C THR A 10 -0.98 -7.30 -1.22
N CYS A 11 -0.18 -8.31 -1.54
CA CYS A 11 1.27 -8.30 -1.44
C CYS A 11 1.84 -7.23 -2.37
N PRO A 12 2.57 -6.21 -1.90
CA PRO A 12 3.27 -5.27 -2.77
C PRO A 12 4.59 -5.83 -3.34
N THR A 13 4.99 -7.04 -2.92
CA THR A 13 6.19 -7.75 -3.39
C THR A 13 5.89 -8.99 -4.22
N ALA A 14 4.63 -9.25 -4.59
CA ALA A 14 4.32 -10.28 -5.56
C ALA A 14 4.65 -9.74 -6.96
N ASP A 15 5.44 -10.51 -7.71
CA ASP A 15 5.87 -10.19 -9.06
C ASP A 15 4.73 -9.59 -9.90
N LEU A 16 5.04 -8.50 -10.61
CA LEU A 16 4.17 -7.88 -11.60
C LEU A 16 3.78 -8.94 -12.65
N GLY A 17 2.62 -9.57 -12.46
CA GLY A 17 2.16 -10.68 -13.31
C GLY A 17 1.33 -11.72 -12.59
N GLU A 18 1.42 -11.85 -11.25
CA GLU A 18 0.61 -12.80 -10.50
C GLU A 18 -0.47 -12.11 -9.67
N LYS A 19 -1.72 -12.40 -10.04
CA LYS A 19 -3.04 -12.38 -9.36
C LYS A 19 -3.38 -11.40 -8.23
N ASP A 20 -2.44 -10.87 -7.46
CA ASP A 20 -2.66 -10.01 -6.28
C ASP A 20 -2.00 -8.61 -6.37
N ALA A 21 -1.25 -8.31 -7.44
CA ALA A 21 -0.75 -6.95 -7.74
C ALA A 21 -1.77 -6.12 -8.55
N GLY A 22 -2.98 -5.97 -8.02
CA GLY A 22 -4.11 -5.31 -8.72
C GLY A 22 -4.26 -3.81 -8.46
N GLY A 23 -5.39 -3.25 -8.88
CA GLY A 23 -5.72 -1.82 -8.75
C GLY A 23 -5.78 -1.29 -7.31
N MET A 24 -5.86 -2.17 -6.30
CA MET A 24 -5.86 -1.78 -4.88
C MET A 24 -4.50 -1.21 -4.43
N ASN A 25 -3.38 -1.73 -4.94
CA ASN A 25 -2.05 -1.20 -4.65
C ASN A 25 -1.88 0.20 -5.26
N VAL A 26 -2.31 0.36 -6.51
CA VAL A 26 -2.29 1.65 -7.21
C VAL A 26 -3.17 2.67 -6.50
N TYR A 27 -4.36 2.27 -6.04
CA TYR A 27 -5.26 3.13 -5.29
C TYR A 27 -4.64 3.60 -3.97
N LEU A 28 -4.05 2.68 -3.19
CA LEU A 28 -3.39 3.00 -1.92
C LEU A 28 -2.25 4.00 -2.10
N LEU A 29 -1.41 3.81 -3.12
CA LEU A 29 -0.31 4.71 -3.42
C LEU A 29 -0.82 6.11 -3.79
N ASN A 30 -1.83 6.19 -4.66
CA ASN A 30 -2.43 7.48 -5.04
C ASN A 30 -3.11 8.19 -3.85
N LEU A 31 -3.79 7.44 -2.99
CA LEU A 31 -4.41 7.97 -1.78
C LEU A 31 -3.37 8.50 -0.80
N ALA A 32 -2.32 7.72 -0.53
CA ALA A 32 -1.22 8.13 0.34
C ALA A 32 -0.54 9.40 -0.18
N ALA A 33 -0.22 9.45 -1.48
CA ALA A 33 0.39 10.62 -2.12
C ALA A 33 -0.50 11.87 -2.02
N LYS A 34 -1.83 11.71 -2.19
CA LYS A 34 -2.74 12.85 -2.09
C LYS A 34 -2.84 13.36 -0.65
N LEU A 35 -2.90 12.48 0.34
CA LEU A 35 -2.92 12.84 1.75
C LEU A 35 -1.61 13.51 2.20
N ASP A 36 -0.47 13.03 1.69
CA ASP A 36 0.83 13.68 1.90
C ASP A 36 0.86 15.10 1.32
N SER A 37 0.35 15.29 0.10
CA SER A 37 0.22 16.61 -0.52
C SER A 37 -0.69 17.59 0.25
N MET A 38 -1.58 17.06 1.10
CA MET A 38 -2.44 17.85 2.00
C MET A 38 -1.77 18.15 3.35
N GLY A 39 -0.50 17.79 3.53
CA GLY A 39 0.28 18.02 4.76
C GLY A 39 0.02 16.96 5.85
N HIS A 40 -0.33 15.74 5.48
CA HIS A 40 -0.50 14.63 6.42
C HIS A 40 0.66 13.66 6.34
N THR A 41 1.08 13.12 7.49
CA THR A 41 2.09 12.06 7.51
C THR A 41 1.37 10.72 7.40
N VAL A 42 1.63 9.99 6.32
CA VAL A 42 0.96 8.71 6.04
C VAL A 42 1.95 7.56 6.17
N TYR A 43 1.58 6.53 6.93
CA TYR A 43 2.30 5.27 7.03
C TYR A 43 1.49 4.17 6.35
N VAL A 44 2.10 3.43 5.43
CA VAL A 44 1.45 2.30 4.76
C VAL A 44 2.03 1.02 5.34
N PHE A 45 1.18 0.24 5.99
CA PHE A 45 1.49 -1.08 6.52
C PHE A 45 0.88 -2.13 5.61
N THR A 46 1.68 -3.11 5.24
CA THR A 46 1.23 -4.27 4.47
C THR A 46 1.77 -5.54 5.12
N ARG A 47 1.23 -6.69 4.73
CA ARG A 47 1.73 -7.97 5.19
C ARG A 47 3.15 -8.18 4.66
N SER A 48 4.08 -8.56 5.53
CA SER A 48 5.40 -9.02 5.10
C SER A 48 5.27 -10.40 4.47
N HIS A 49 5.80 -10.57 3.25
CA HIS A 49 5.95 -11.86 2.59
C HIS A 49 7.39 -12.34 2.77
N GLU A 50 7.79 -12.63 4.01
CA GLU A 50 9.00 -13.44 4.22
C GLU A 50 8.71 -14.84 3.67
N HIS A 51 9.35 -15.16 2.54
CA HIS A 51 9.41 -16.50 2.00
C HIS A 51 10.30 -17.31 2.95
N SER A 52 9.69 -18.26 3.68
CA SER A 52 10.43 -19.30 4.40
C SER A 52 10.91 -20.36 3.42
#